data_AF-A0A816DP32-F1
#
_entry.id   AF-A0A816DP32-F1
#
_cell.length_a   1.000
_cell.length_b   1.000
_cell.length_c   1.000
_cell.angle_alpha   90.00
_cell.angle_beta   90.00
_cell.angle_gamma   90.00
#
_symmetry.space_group_name_H-M   'P 1'
#
loop_
_entity.id
_entity.type
_entity.pdbx_description
1 polymer ?
#
loop_
_entity_poly.entity_id
_entity_poly.type
_entity_poly.pdbx_seq_one_letter_code
_entity_poly.pdbx_strand_id
1 'polypeptide(L)'
;MMICITHTSALVCSALQKACGGKCYYPVGMQCVNNAYVCKVGQSVCGSECFYDVGVHSCINGVLCNFGQKLCGNECYLDVGVHSCLDGVLCKLGQKLCNKQCYYPVAQTCVSRRWLIEK
;
A
#
# COMPACT_ATOMS: atom_id res chain seq x y z
N MET A 1 -15.54 0.75 34.57
CA MET A 1 -15.53 1.54 33.31
C MET A 1 -14.16 2.18 33.19
N MET A 2 -13.42 1.94 32.10
CA MET A 2 -12.07 2.47 31.93
C MET A 2 -12.09 3.49 30.79
N ILE A 3 -11.70 4.73 31.08
CA ILE A 3 -11.76 5.87 30.15
C ILE A 3 -10.38 6.01 29.50
N CYS A 4 -10.33 5.96 28.16
CA CYS A 4 -9.11 6.27 27.40
C CYS A 4 -9.32 7.62 26.69
N ILE A 5 -8.51 8.61 27.06
CA ILE A 5 -8.63 9.96 26.50
C ILE A 5 -7.75 10.04 25.25
N THR A 6 -8.37 10.19 24.08
CA THR A 6 -7.70 10.65 22.85
C THR A 6 -8.12 12.11 22.60
N HIS A 7 -7.20 12.94 22.13
CA HIS A 7 -7.10 14.37 22.45
C HIS A 7 -8.23 15.33 22.01
N THR A 8 -9.38 14.86 21.51
CA THR A 8 -10.57 15.72 21.22
C THR A 8 -11.92 14.99 21.30
N SER A 9 -11.97 13.73 21.73
CA SER A 9 -13.22 13.03 22.07
C SER A 9 -12.87 11.86 23.01
N ALA A 10 -13.53 11.78 24.16
CA ALA A 10 -13.31 10.66 25.08
C ALA A 10 -13.89 9.39 24.44
N LEU A 11 -13.02 8.52 23.92
CA LEU A 11 -13.43 7.21 23.43
C LEU A 11 -13.78 6.34 24.64
N VAL A 12 -15.06 6.02 24.78
CA VAL A 12 -15.57 5.14 25.84
C VAL A 12 -15.73 3.73 25.29
N CYS A 13 -14.97 2.80 25.85
CA CYS A 13 -15.04 1.38 25.50
C CYS A 13 -15.84 0.59 26.54
N SER A 14 -16.54 -0.45 26.08
CA SER A 14 -17.26 -1.36 26.97
C SER A 14 -16.31 -2.11 27.91
N ALA A 15 -16.86 -2.71 28.97
CA ALA A 15 -16.10 -3.64 29.80
C ALA A 15 -15.45 -4.73 28.92
N LEU A 16 -14.18 -5.04 29.19
CA LEU A 16 -13.33 -5.98 28.43
C LEU A 16 -12.77 -5.46 27.10
N GLN A 17 -13.17 -4.28 26.61
CA GLN A 17 -12.58 -3.67 25.42
C GLN A 17 -11.42 -2.74 25.78
N LYS A 18 -10.46 -2.59 24.85
CA LYS A 18 -9.37 -1.62 24.91
C LYS A 18 -9.50 -0.60 23.79
N ALA A 19 -8.98 0.60 24.01
CA ALA A 19 -8.89 1.63 22.98
C ALA A 19 -7.69 1.40 22.06
N CYS A 20 -7.86 1.72 20.77
CA CYS A 20 -6.80 1.78 19.78
C CYS A 20 -7.14 2.90 18.78
N GLY A 21 -6.43 4.02 18.85
CA GLY A 21 -6.78 5.21 18.08
C GLY A 21 -8.21 5.67 18.39
N GLY A 22 -9.03 5.74 17.34
CA GLY A 22 -10.44 6.16 17.44
C GLY A 22 -11.46 5.02 17.63
N LYS A 23 -11.03 3.78 17.92
CA LYS A 23 -11.92 2.62 18.03
C LYS A 23 -11.60 1.73 19.23
N CYS A 24 -12.62 1.01 19.69
CA CYS A 24 -12.50 0.00 20.73
C CYS A 24 -12.34 -1.39 20.11
N TYR A 25 -11.60 -2.27 20.77
CA TYR A 25 -11.43 -3.66 20.35
C TYR A 25 -11.38 -4.63 21.52
N TYR A 26 -11.74 -5.89 21.27
CA TYR A 26 -11.57 -6.97 22.24
C TYR A 26 -10.15 -7.53 22.16
N PRO A 27 -9.36 -7.52 23.25
CA PRO A 27 -7.96 -7.93 23.22
C PRO A 27 -7.75 -9.45 23.12
N VAL A 28 -8.82 -10.23 22.96
CA VAL A 28 -8.73 -11.69 22.76
C VAL A 28 -8.44 -11.96 21.29
N GLY A 29 -7.20 -12.38 21.00
CA GLY A 29 -6.75 -12.68 19.63
C GLY A 29 -6.49 -11.44 18.76
N MET A 30 -6.67 -10.24 19.29
CA MET A 30 -6.41 -8.96 18.61
C MET A 30 -5.43 -8.09 19.42
N GLN A 31 -4.75 -7.19 18.71
CA GLN A 31 -3.80 -6.24 19.28
C GLN A 31 -3.96 -4.87 18.61
N CYS A 32 -3.55 -3.83 19.35
CA CYS A 32 -3.42 -2.49 18.79
C CYS A 32 -2.00 -2.31 18.25
N VAL A 33 -1.88 -1.96 16.98
CA VAL A 33 -0.62 -1.70 16.28
C VAL A 33 -0.55 -0.22 15.93
N ASN A 34 0.60 0.40 16.20
CA ASN A 34 0.86 1.83 15.94
C ASN A 34 -0.18 2.80 16.54
N ASN A 35 -0.84 2.43 17.65
CA ASN A 35 -1.91 3.21 18.29
C ASN A 35 -3.06 3.62 17.37
N ALA A 36 -3.28 2.92 16.24
CA ALA A 36 -4.27 3.29 15.24
C ALA A 36 -5.01 2.09 14.63
N TYR A 37 -4.32 0.95 14.49
CA TYR A 37 -4.84 -0.22 13.78
C TYR A 37 -5.07 -1.37 14.73
N VAL A 38 -6.17 -2.09 14.53
CA VAL A 38 -6.49 -3.29 15.30
C VAL A 38 -6.29 -4.46 14.37
N CYS A 39 -5.33 -5.32 14.71
CA CYS A 39 -4.94 -6.47 13.92
C CYS A 39 -5.00 -7.75 14.77
N LYS A 40 -4.99 -8.92 14.14
CA LYS A 40 -4.82 -10.17 14.90
C LYS A 40 -3.44 -10.18 15.58
N VAL A 41 -3.34 -10.87 16.71
CA VAL A 41 -2.03 -11.08 17.38
C VAL A 41 -1.06 -11.73 16.39
N GLY A 42 0.17 -11.21 16.34
CA GLY A 42 1.22 -11.63 15.40
C GLY A 42 1.18 -10.95 14.02
N GLN A 43 0.18 -10.11 13.74
CA GLN A 43 0.17 -9.30 12.52
C GLN A 43 0.84 -7.93 12.72
N SER A 44 1.48 -7.46 11.65
CA SER A 44 1.98 -6.10 11.47
C SER A 44 1.03 -5.30 10.58
N VAL A 45 1.28 -4.00 10.41
CA VAL A 45 0.48 -3.12 9.52
C VAL A 45 1.32 -2.67 8.35
N CYS A 46 0.76 -2.73 7.15
CA CYS A 46 1.28 -2.09 5.95
C CYS A 46 0.21 -1.17 5.35
N GLY A 47 0.47 0.14 5.33
CA GLY A 47 -0.54 1.12 4.96
C GLY A 47 -1.73 1.07 5.92
N SER A 48 -2.87 0.60 5.43
CA SER A 48 -4.09 0.38 6.22
C SER A 48 -4.42 -1.09 6.47
N GLU A 49 -3.60 -2.02 5.99
CA GLU A 49 -3.87 -3.46 6.05
C GLU A 49 -3.01 -4.18 7.09
N CYS A 50 -3.61 -5.14 7.78
CA CYS A 50 -2.91 -6.03 8.70
C CYS A 50 -2.38 -7.25 7.93
N PHE A 51 -1.12 -7.60 8.12
CA PHE A 51 -0.49 -8.74 7.44
C PHE A 51 0.40 -9.55 8.38
N TYR A 52 0.65 -10.82 8.06
CA TYR A 52 1.61 -11.64 8.78
C TYR A 52 3.00 -11.47 8.18
N ASP A 53 3.97 -11.10 9.02
CA ASP A 53 5.38 -11.01 8.64
C ASP A 53 6.03 -12.39 8.71
N VAL A 54 5.66 -13.24 7.74
CA VAL A 54 6.15 -14.63 7.60
C VAL A 54 7.09 -14.77 6.41
N GLY A 55 7.77 -13.69 6.00
CA GLY A 55 8.73 -13.68 4.89
C GLY A 55 8.11 -13.86 3.49
N VAL A 56 6.77 -13.91 3.38
CA VAL A 56 6.06 -14.01 2.10
C VAL A 56 5.84 -12.63 1.48
N HIS A 57 5.67 -11.61 2.31
CA HIS A 57 5.36 -10.25 1.89
C HIS A 57 6.35 -9.25 2.49
N SER A 58 6.56 -8.15 1.78
CA SER A 58 7.30 -6.97 2.24
C SER A 58 6.39 -5.74 2.14
N CYS A 59 6.47 -4.86 3.14
CA CYS A 59 5.78 -3.58 3.09
C CYS A 59 6.70 -2.52 2.48
N ILE A 60 6.33 -1.97 1.32
CA ILE A 60 7.11 -0.95 0.61
C ILE A 60 6.25 0.31 0.51
N ASN A 61 6.65 1.40 1.16
CA ASN A 61 5.91 2.68 1.19
C ASN A 61 4.42 2.54 1.51
N GLY A 62 4.06 1.61 2.40
CA GLY A 62 2.67 1.36 2.78
C GLY A 62 1.87 0.48 1.81
N VAL A 63 2.50 -0.08 0.78
CA VAL A 63 1.92 -1.08 -0.12
C VAL A 63 2.50 -2.45 0.21
N LEU A 64 1.63 -3.44 0.39
CA LEU A 64 2.03 -4.81 0.66
C LEU A 64 2.38 -5.52 -0.66
N CYS A 65 3.64 -5.88 -0.83
CA CYS A 65 4.15 -6.60 -1.99
C CYS A 65 4.58 -8.01 -1.60
N ASN A 66 4.64 -8.94 -2.55
CA ASN A 66 5.31 -10.22 -2.32
C ASN A 66 6.82 -10.00 -2.16
N PHE A 67 7.48 -10.86 -1.41
CA PHE A 67 8.92 -10.82 -1.24
C PHE A 67 9.64 -10.85 -2.60
N GLY A 68 10.62 -9.99 -2.79
CA GLY A 68 11.37 -9.84 -4.04
C GLY A 68 10.72 -8.95 -5.10
N GLN A 69 9.48 -8.48 -4.89
CA GLN A 69 8.86 -7.49 -5.76
C GLN A 69 9.38 -6.07 -5.46
N LYS A 70 9.32 -5.21 -6.48
CA LYS A 70 9.55 -3.76 -6.39
C LYS A 70 8.22 -3.02 -6.50
N LEU A 71 8.19 -1.78 -6.03
CA LEU A 71 7.03 -0.91 -6.14
C LEU A 71 7.18 0.05 -7.33
N CYS A 72 6.14 0.17 -8.15
CA CYS A 72 5.98 1.19 -9.18
C CYS A 72 4.66 1.94 -8.99
N GLY A 73 4.74 3.19 -8.52
CA GLY A 73 3.53 3.90 -8.07
C GLY A 73 2.92 3.16 -6.88
N ASN A 74 1.74 2.57 -7.09
CA ASN A 74 1.04 1.73 -6.10
C ASN A 74 0.98 0.25 -6.50
N GLU A 75 1.71 -0.17 -7.54
CA GLU A 75 1.69 -1.54 -8.05
C GLU A 75 3.01 -2.27 -7.75
N CYS A 76 2.90 -3.48 -7.22
CA CYS A 76 4.05 -4.34 -7.01
C CYS A 76 4.36 -5.14 -8.28
N TYR A 77 5.63 -5.20 -8.68
CA TYR A 77 6.06 -5.94 -9.87
C TYR A 77 7.38 -6.67 -9.64
N LEU A 78 7.60 -7.75 -10.41
CA LEU A 78 8.89 -8.43 -10.45
C LEU A 78 9.79 -7.78 -11.51
N ASP A 79 11.00 -7.40 -11.10
CA ASP A 79 12.00 -6.84 -12.00
C ASP A 79 12.81 -7.95 -12.69
N VAL A 80 12.09 -8.75 -13.49
CA VAL A 80 12.64 -9.88 -14.27
C VAL A 80 12.74 -9.56 -15.76
N GLY A 81 12.94 -8.28 -16.09
CA GLY A 81 13.14 -7.83 -17.47
C GLY A 81 11.90 -7.79 -18.36
N VAL A 82 10.69 -7.99 -17.81
CA VAL A 82 9.43 -7.91 -18.57
C VAL A 82 8.81 -6.51 -18.48
N HIS A 83 8.98 -5.85 -17.34
CA HIS A 83 8.40 -4.54 -17.06
C HIS A 83 9.47 -3.56 -16.56
N SER A 84 9.23 -2.28 -16.78
CA SER A 84 10.01 -1.17 -16.24
C SER A 84 9.07 -0.15 -15.60
N CYS A 85 9.51 0.46 -14.51
CA CYS A 85 8.77 1.55 -13.89
C CYS A 85 9.22 2.90 -14.48
N LEU A 86 8.30 3.62 -15.12
CA LEU A 86 8.54 4.94 -15.71
C LEU A 86 7.67 5.99 -15.00
N ASP A 87 8.27 6.89 -14.25
CA ASP A 87 7.59 7.94 -13.46
C ASP A 87 6.38 7.43 -12.65
N GLY A 88 6.52 6.25 -12.02
CA GLY A 88 5.47 5.62 -11.23
C GLY A 88 4.39 4.90 -12.04
N VAL A 89 4.61 4.70 -13.34
CA VAL A 89 3.74 3.90 -14.22
C VAL A 89 4.48 2.64 -14.66
N LEU A 90 3.85 1.49 -14.44
CA LEU A 90 4.41 0.20 -14.84
C LEU A 90 4.20 0.00 -16.34
N CYS A 91 5.30 -0.04 -17.09
CA CYS A 91 5.30 -0.24 -18.54
C CYS A 91 5.97 -1.57 -18.90
N LYS A 92 5.65 -2.12 -20.07
CA LYS A 92 6.41 -3.26 -20.62
C LYS A 92 7.79 -2.79 -21.10
N LEU A 93 8.75 -3.69 -21.10
CA LEU A 93 10.09 -3.41 -21.62
C LEU A 93 10.01 -2.87 -23.07
N GLY A 94 10.76 -1.81 -23.34
CA GLY A 94 10.80 -1.14 -24.65
C GLY A 94 9.68 -0.11 -24.88
N GLN A 95 8.70 0.00 -23.98
CA GLN A 95 7.73 1.08 -24.01
C GLN A 95 8.31 2.38 -23.43
N LYS A 96 7.78 3.51 -23.88
CA LYS A 96 8.06 4.85 -23.34
C LYS A 96 6.80 5.42 -22.70
N LEU A 97 6.96 6.45 -21.87
CA LEU A 97 5.84 7.14 -21.22
C LEU A 97 5.43 8.39 -22.00
N CYS A 98 4.12 8.59 -22.16
CA CYS A 98 3.49 9.82 -22.64
C CYS A 98 2.27 10.11 -21.76
N ASN A 99 2.29 11.19 -20.98
CA ASN A 99 1.20 11.57 -20.07
C ASN A 99 0.58 10.40 -19.28
N LYS A 100 1.44 9.65 -18.56
CA LYS A 100 1.07 8.46 -17.77
C LYS A 100 0.59 7.24 -18.58
N GLN A 101 0.70 7.26 -19.90
CA GLN A 101 0.40 6.11 -20.77
C GLN A 101 1.67 5.55 -21.39
N CYS A 102 1.82 4.23 -21.31
CA CYS A 102 2.92 3.52 -21.95
C CYS A 102 2.62 3.32 -23.44
N TYR A 103 3.58 3.59 -24.31
CA TYR A 103 3.45 3.43 -25.75
C TYR A 103 4.70 2.82 -26.38
N TYR A 104 4.54 2.20 -27.55
CA TYR A 104 5.67 1.70 -28.32
C TYR A 104 6.15 2.77 -29.31
N PRO A 105 7.39 3.30 -29.17
CA PRO A 105 7.89 4.38 -30.02
C PRO A 105 8.12 3.96 -31.48
N VAL A 106 8.03 2.67 -31.79
CA VAL A 106 8.05 2.15 -33.17
C VAL A 106 6.73 2.43 -33.90
N ALA A 107 5.59 2.34 -33.20
CA ALA A 107 4.25 2.48 -33.78
C ALA A 107 3.62 3.85 -33.52
N GLN A 108 4.04 4.53 -32.44
CA GLN A 108 3.41 5.76 -31.97
C GLN A 108 4.44 6.84 -31.66
N THR A 109 4.01 8.10 -31.64
CA THR A 109 4.80 9.26 -31.23
C THR A 109 4.05 10.07 -30.18
N CYS A 110 4.79 10.62 -29.21
CA CYS A 110 4.24 11.48 -28.17
C CYS A 110 4.47 12.96 -28.52
N VAL A 111 3.39 13.69 -28.80
CA VAL A 111 3.41 15.12 -29.14
C VAL A 111 3.09 15.95 -27.91
N SER A 112 3.88 17.00 -27.69
CA SER A 112 3.76 17.94 -26.57
C SER A 112 3.69 17.25 -25.20
N ARG A 113 4.34 16.08 -25.06
CA ARG A 113 4.30 15.21 -23.87
C ARG A 113 2.90 14.79 -23.42
N ARG A 114 1.89 14.93 -24.29
CA ARG A 114 0.47 14.81 -23.92
C ARG A 114 -0.35 13.92 -24.84
N TRP A 115 -0.05 13.92 -26.13
CA TRP A 115 -0.87 13.27 -27.15
C TRP A 115 -0.11 12.15 -27.81
N LEU A 116 -0.69 10.95 -27.83
CA LEU A 116 -0.18 9.83 -28.62
C LEU A 116 -0.79 9.86 -30.01
N ILE A 117 0.06 9.82 -31.02
CA ILE A 117 -0.32 9.78 -32.44
C ILE A 117 0.29 8.53 -33.04
N GLU A 118 -0.49 7.78 -33.82
CA GLU A 118 0.00 6.64 -34.60
C GLU A 118 0.83 7.13 -35.79
N LYS A 119 1.84 6.35 -36.17
CA LYS A 119 2.69 6.66 -37.33
C LYS A 119 2.11 6.10 -38.63
#